data_AF-A0A6J4X7J3-F1
#
_entry.id   AF-A0A6J4X7J3-F1
#
_cell.length_a   1.000
_cell.length_b   1.000
_cell.length_c   1.000
_cell.angle_alpha   90.00
_cell.angle_beta   90.00
_cell.angle_gamma   90.00
#
_symmetry.space_group_name_H-M   'P 1'
#
loop_
_entity.id
_entity.type
_entity.pdbx_description
1 polymer ?
#
loop_
_entity_poly.entity_id
_entity_poly.type
_entity_poly.pdbx_seq_one_letter_code
_entity_poly.pdbx_strand_id
1 'polypeptide(L)'
;MSEDFFTEVTTESWLGRIGGAFKGIVVGLVLFVAAFPVLFWNEGRAVKRYQTLNEGAGILISLPEASVLPENDGKLVHVSGKAVTEEIVADTEFEVAVSAIKLQRKVEMYQWKENKKRKTKKKLGGGKKTVTTYSYSRSWSSNLINSSNFKKPGGHQNPDSMPYQSKEFIASEVSLGGFKLSRSLVGKINKSSILPVADLANIEDIPDADFHGNGIYFGDNPSSPQIGDLRITYHIVAPTEVSIVSKQIGQSFEAYRAEAGGTINMLNLGIVGPENMFQQAHQSNVMWTWIFRIGGFIIMLVGVAMILRPLSVLADVIPFLGSIVGAGTGILSFLIAVPFAFLTVAVAWLRYRPVIGISLLILAAIAAGLIFILSKRGKSTSVSSPAGVKSKKTKDYKGLVSENMDRASSAHPTPPKSDGIDPADIEKVPQTAKVKPHRINAEDLIKKGQNYFRTGQYDQAVMQFSQVIKSGGNRKVALYNRGVALFKQNKKEAALKDFKYAAKLGHEKAKAILNRINPGAA
;
A
#
# COMPACT_ATOMS: atom_id res chain seq x y z
N MET A 1 -17.01 21.76 19.92
CA MET A 1 -15.62 21.83 20.42
C MET A 1 -14.84 22.71 19.45
N SER A 2 -14.41 23.89 19.89
CA SER A 2 -13.49 24.72 19.12
C SER A 2 -12.15 23.99 19.03
N GLU A 3 -11.70 23.67 17.83
CA GLU A 3 -10.31 23.19 17.65
C GLU A 3 -9.37 24.33 18.07
N ASP A 4 -8.57 24.14 19.11
CA ASP A 4 -7.47 25.07 19.39
C ASP A 4 -6.44 24.91 18.26
N PHE A 5 -6.21 25.99 17.52
CA PHE A 5 -5.23 26.03 16.45
C PHE A 5 -4.23 27.13 16.71
N PHE A 6 -2.95 26.78 16.60
CA PHE A 6 -1.84 27.72 16.64
C PHE A 6 -1.20 27.80 15.27
N THR A 7 -0.90 29.01 14.79
CA THR A 7 -0.23 29.18 13.51
C THR A 7 1.12 29.85 13.71
N GLU A 8 2.17 29.19 13.27
CA GLU A 8 3.52 29.76 13.18
C GLU A 8 3.81 30.16 11.74
N VAL A 9 4.35 31.36 11.59
CA VAL A 9 4.82 31.87 10.31
C VAL A 9 6.34 31.94 10.35
N THR A 10 6.99 31.13 9.53
CA THR A 10 8.44 31.21 9.31
C THR A 10 8.73 31.82 7.95
N THR A 11 9.72 32.70 7.91
CA THR A 11 10.21 33.32 6.67
C THR A 11 11.67 32.95 6.47
N GLU A 12 11.98 32.37 5.31
CA GLU A 12 13.35 32.12 4.89
C GLU A 12 13.74 33.18 3.87
N SER A 13 14.89 33.84 4.10
CA SER A 13 15.50 34.74 3.14
C SER A 13 16.02 33.97 1.93
N TRP A 14 16.12 34.64 0.79
CA TRP A 14 16.63 34.02 -0.44
C TRP A 14 18.06 33.50 -0.26
N LEU A 15 18.96 34.29 0.35
CA LEU A 15 20.34 33.88 0.65
C LEU A 15 20.41 32.66 1.58
N GLY A 16 19.57 32.61 2.62
CA GLY A 16 19.49 31.45 3.51
C GLY A 16 19.04 30.18 2.78
N ARG A 17 18.09 30.30 1.84
CA ARG A 17 17.64 29.18 1.00
C ARG A 17 18.74 28.68 0.07
N ILE A 18 19.56 29.57 -0.48
CA ILE A 18 20.72 29.22 -1.31
C ILE A 18 21.72 28.42 -0.49
N GLY A 19 22.14 28.95 0.67
CA GLY A 19 23.08 28.27 1.56
C GLY A 19 22.60 26.89 1.98
N GLY A 20 21.31 26.75 2.31
CA GLY A 20 20.69 25.45 2.60
C GLY A 20 20.66 24.49 1.41
N ALA A 21 20.46 24.99 0.19
CA ALA A 21 20.50 24.17 -1.01
C ALA A 21 21.90 23.62 -1.30
N PHE A 22 22.96 24.42 -1.09
CA PHE A 22 24.35 23.96 -1.23
C PHE A 22 24.73 22.89 -0.19
N LYS A 23 24.32 23.06 1.08
CA LYS A 23 24.47 22.00 2.10
C LYS A 23 23.74 20.71 1.69
N GLY A 24 22.59 20.86 1.03
CA GLY A 24 21.82 19.75 0.47
C GLY A 24 22.54 18.94 -0.61
N ILE A 25 23.52 19.50 -1.33
CA ILE A 25 24.27 18.77 -2.37
C ILE A 25 25.01 17.58 -1.76
N VAL A 26 25.68 17.78 -0.62
CA VAL A 26 26.46 16.72 0.06
C VAL A 26 25.54 15.56 0.46
N VAL A 27 24.40 15.87 1.08
CA VAL A 27 23.39 14.86 1.42
C VAL A 27 22.84 14.18 0.16
N GLY A 28 22.60 14.95 -0.90
CA GLY A 28 22.14 14.44 -2.19
C GLY A 28 23.12 13.45 -2.83
N LEU A 29 24.42 13.75 -2.79
CA LEU A 29 25.49 12.86 -3.26
C LEU A 29 25.52 11.55 -2.45
N VAL A 30 25.43 11.63 -1.12
CA VAL A 30 25.37 10.44 -0.26
C VAL A 30 24.17 9.57 -0.60
N LEU A 31 22.97 10.15 -0.75
CA LEU A 31 21.76 9.41 -1.14
C LEU A 31 21.90 8.78 -2.53
N PHE A 32 22.43 9.52 -3.50
CA PHE A 32 22.64 9.02 -4.85
C PHE A 32 23.59 7.81 -4.86
N VAL A 33 24.72 7.90 -4.16
CA VAL A 33 25.69 6.80 -4.04
C VAL A 33 25.11 5.62 -3.26
N ALA A 34 24.37 5.86 -2.18
CA ALA A 34 23.75 4.81 -1.36
C ALA A 34 22.66 4.02 -2.11
N ALA A 35 22.03 4.61 -3.14
CA ALA A 35 21.02 3.92 -3.94
C ALA A 35 21.58 2.71 -4.72
N PHE A 36 22.83 2.79 -5.19
CA PHE A 36 23.47 1.72 -5.97
C PHE A 36 23.59 0.39 -5.21
N PRO A 37 24.22 0.33 -4.01
CA PRO A 37 24.32 -0.92 -3.26
C PRO A 37 22.95 -1.44 -2.82
N VAL A 38 21.98 -0.56 -2.51
CA VAL A 38 20.61 -0.97 -2.17
C VAL A 38 19.94 -1.70 -3.35
N LEU A 39 20.00 -1.12 -4.55
CA LEU A 39 19.44 -1.74 -5.76
C LEU A 39 20.17 -3.03 -6.13
N PHE A 40 21.51 -3.04 -6.06
CA PHE A 40 22.32 -4.21 -6.40
C PHE A 40 22.09 -5.38 -5.43
N TRP A 41 22.10 -5.11 -4.12
CA TRP A 41 21.84 -6.11 -3.08
C TRP A 41 20.43 -6.70 -3.20
N ASN A 42 19.43 -5.85 -3.53
CA ASN A 42 18.06 -6.29 -3.76
C ASN A 42 17.95 -7.36 -4.86
N GLU A 43 18.63 -7.18 -6.00
CA GLU A 43 18.64 -8.18 -7.08
C GLU A 43 19.26 -9.50 -6.63
N GLY A 44 20.39 -9.44 -5.92
CA GLY A 44 21.05 -10.62 -5.37
C GLY A 44 20.15 -11.38 -4.40
N ARG A 45 19.51 -10.68 -3.47
CA ARG A 45 18.54 -11.26 -2.52
C ARG A 45 17.37 -11.89 -3.26
N ALA A 46 16.83 -11.22 -4.28
CA ALA A 46 15.69 -11.71 -5.05
C ALA A 46 16.01 -13.03 -5.78
N VAL A 47 17.17 -13.09 -6.46
CA VAL A 47 17.61 -14.30 -7.18
C VAL A 47 17.92 -15.43 -6.21
N LYS A 48 18.66 -15.14 -5.13
CA LYS A 48 19.00 -16.13 -4.11
C LYS A 48 17.75 -16.72 -3.46
N ARG A 49 16.75 -15.90 -3.13
CA ARG A 49 15.47 -16.35 -2.58
C ARG A 49 14.70 -17.20 -3.58
N TYR A 50 14.69 -16.82 -4.86
CA TYR A 50 14.04 -17.62 -5.92
C TYR A 50 14.68 -19.01 -6.05
N GLN A 51 16.01 -19.10 -6.07
CA GLN A 51 16.74 -20.37 -6.12
C GLN A 51 16.47 -21.23 -4.88
N THR A 52 16.53 -20.61 -3.69
CA THR A 52 16.22 -21.28 -2.41
C THR A 52 14.82 -21.91 -2.45
N LEU A 53 13.82 -21.19 -2.94
CA LEU A 53 12.44 -21.69 -3.02
C LEU A 53 12.29 -22.83 -4.04
N ASN A 54 12.93 -22.72 -5.21
CA ASN A 54 12.88 -23.78 -6.23
C ASN A 54 13.58 -25.06 -5.76
N GLU A 55 14.73 -24.94 -5.09
CA GLU A 55 15.43 -26.06 -4.47
C GLU A 55 14.52 -26.74 -3.44
N GLY A 56 13.96 -25.96 -2.51
CA GLY A 56 13.04 -26.48 -1.50
C GLY A 56 11.82 -27.18 -2.08
N ALA A 57 11.20 -26.60 -3.11
CA ALA A 57 10.06 -27.22 -3.78
C ALA A 57 10.41 -28.57 -4.43
N GLY A 58 11.63 -28.73 -4.95
CA GLY A 58 12.08 -29.95 -5.60
C GLY A 58 12.41 -31.12 -4.66
N ILE A 59 12.70 -30.83 -3.38
CA ILE A 59 13.07 -31.85 -2.37
C ILE A 59 11.98 -32.06 -1.30
N LEU A 60 10.87 -31.33 -1.41
CA LEU A 60 9.83 -31.29 -0.39
C LEU A 60 9.11 -32.63 -0.26
N ILE A 61 8.96 -33.10 0.97
CA ILE A 61 8.12 -34.25 1.29
C ILE A 61 6.84 -33.76 1.95
N SER A 62 5.69 -34.00 1.33
CA SER A 62 4.40 -33.61 1.92
C SER A 62 3.80 -34.77 2.69
N LEU A 63 3.49 -34.55 3.97
CA LEU A 63 2.88 -35.57 4.82
C LEU A 63 1.36 -35.42 4.80
N PRO A 64 0.60 -36.52 4.68
CA PRO A 64 -0.87 -36.46 4.69
C PRO A 64 -1.42 -36.04 6.06
N GLU A 65 -0.69 -36.37 7.12
CA GLU A 65 -1.01 -36.03 8.50
C GLU A 65 0.23 -35.45 9.20
N ALA A 66 0.01 -34.69 10.27
CA ALA A 66 1.09 -34.11 11.06
C ALA A 66 1.71 -35.15 12.03
N SER A 67 2.21 -36.26 11.47
CA SER A 67 2.87 -37.34 12.21
C SER A 67 4.40 -37.27 12.06
N VAL A 68 5.11 -37.62 13.14
CA VAL A 68 6.57 -37.64 13.15
C VAL A 68 7.06 -38.95 12.55
N LEU A 69 7.80 -38.85 11.45
CA LEU A 69 8.38 -40.00 10.75
C LEU A 69 9.91 -39.94 10.85
N PRO A 70 10.59 -40.85 11.56
CA PRO A 70 12.04 -40.81 11.76
C PRO A 70 12.86 -40.75 10.46
N GLU A 71 12.38 -41.37 9.38
CA GLU A 71 13.00 -41.34 8.06
C GLU A 71 12.99 -39.97 7.38
N ASN A 72 12.21 -39.01 7.90
CA ASN A 72 12.16 -37.63 7.42
C ASN A 72 13.00 -36.67 8.26
N ASP A 73 13.71 -37.17 9.27
CA ASP A 73 14.63 -36.35 10.06
C ASP A 73 15.69 -35.68 9.18
N GLY A 74 15.88 -34.38 9.36
CA GLY A 74 16.76 -33.56 8.52
C GLY A 74 16.21 -33.22 7.13
N LYS A 75 15.04 -33.73 6.73
CA LYS A 75 14.42 -33.43 5.43
C LYS A 75 13.45 -32.26 5.52
N LEU A 76 13.25 -31.57 4.38
CA LEU A 76 12.25 -30.51 4.27
C LEU A 76 10.87 -31.15 4.11
N VAL A 77 9.97 -30.89 5.06
CA VAL A 77 8.62 -31.44 5.07
C VAL A 77 7.56 -30.36 4.95
N HIS A 78 6.44 -30.72 4.34
CA HIS A 78 5.18 -30.00 4.44
C HIS A 78 4.22 -30.78 5.34
N VAL A 79 3.66 -30.10 6.33
CA VAL A 79 2.64 -30.64 7.23
C VAL A 79 1.52 -29.63 7.39
N SER A 80 0.30 -30.12 7.58
CA SER A 80 -0.86 -29.28 7.89
C SER A 80 -1.68 -29.90 9.00
N GLY A 81 -2.35 -29.05 9.77
CA GLY A 81 -3.21 -29.50 10.87
C GLY A 81 -3.55 -28.36 11.82
N LYS A 82 -4.17 -28.70 12.95
CA LYS A 82 -4.52 -27.72 13.98
C LYS A 82 -3.35 -27.55 14.94
N ALA A 83 -2.82 -26.32 15.03
CA ALA A 83 -1.90 -25.94 16.08
C ALA A 83 -2.69 -25.76 17.39
N VAL A 84 -2.32 -26.51 18.43
CA VAL A 84 -3.02 -26.55 19.72
C VAL A 84 -2.03 -26.36 20.87
N THR A 85 -2.57 -26.02 22.03
CA THR A 85 -1.85 -25.99 23.31
C THR A 85 -2.85 -26.27 24.42
N GLU A 86 -2.37 -26.92 25.48
CA GLU A 86 -3.12 -27.10 26.74
C GLU A 86 -2.63 -26.13 27.82
N GLU A 87 -1.62 -25.30 27.51
CA GLU A 87 -1.10 -24.32 28.44
C GLU A 87 -2.06 -23.16 28.67
N ILE A 88 -2.10 -22.70 29.91
CA ILE A 88 -2.74 -21.46 30.30
C ILE A 88 -1.70 -20.35 30.20
N VAL A 89 -1.91 -19.42 29.28
CA VAL A 89 -1.14 -18.17 29.22
C VAL A 89 -1.81 -17.13 30.11
N ALA A 90 -1.02 -16.45 30.92
CA ALA A 90 -1.53 -15.55 31.95
C ALA A 90 -0.82 -14.20 31.95
N ASP A 91 -1.62 -13.16 32.13
CA ASP A 91 -1.18 -11.83 32.54
C ASP A 91 -1.40 -11.68 34.04
N THR A 92 -0.34 -11.91 34.82
CA THR A 92 -0.39 -11.87 36.28
C THR A 92 -0.67 -10.48 36.85
N GLU A 93 -0.54 -9.42 36.06
CA GLU A 93 -0.78 -8.04 36.51
C GLU A 93 -2.27 -7.70 36.64
N PHE A 94 -3.11 -8.37 35.84
CA PHE A 94 -4.58 -8.20 35.83
C PHE A 94 -5.31 -9.53 36.06
N GLU A 95 -4.56 -10.55 36.47
CA GLU A 95 -5.01 -11.93 36.70
C GLU A 95 -5.77 -12.56 35.52
N VAL A 96 -5.55 -12.08 34.29
CA VAL A 96 -6.20 -12.62 33.09
C VAL A 96 -5.48 -13.88 32.63
N ALA A 97 -6.13 -15.02 32.75
CA ALA A 97 -5.59 -16.32 32.36
C ALA A 97 -6.51 -17.05 31.37
N VAL A 98 -5.95 -17.60 30.29
CA VAL A 98 -6.72 -18.30 29.26
C VAL A 98 -5.90 -19.38 28.57
N SER A 99 -6.54 -20.49 28.20
CA SER A 99 -5.93 -21.52 27.36
C SER A 99 -5.87 -21.04 25.90
N ALA A 100 -4.72 -20.55 25.46
CA ALA A 100 -4.53 -20.02 24.11
C ALA A 100 -3.06 -20.08 23.68
N ILE A 101 -2.80 -20.06 22.36
CA ILE A 101 -1.43 -20.00 21.82
C ILE A 101 -0.76 -18.69 22.24
N LYS A 102 -1.51 -17.58 22.21
CA LYS A 102 -1.06 -16.27 22.68
C LYS A 102 -2.18 -15.51 23.38
N LEU A 103 -1.80 -14.74 24.40
CA LEU A 103 -2.59 -13.69 25.01
C LEU A 103 -1.91 -12.35 24.75
N GLN A 104 -2.64 -11.38 24.21
CA GLN A 104 -2.12 -10.08 23.80
C GLN A 104 -2.84 -8.97 24.57
N ARG A 105 -2.13 -8.35 25.52
CA ARG A 105 -2.58 -7.14 26.19
C ARG A 105 -2.27 -5.93 25.32
N LYS A 106 -3.31 -5.17 24.96
CA LYS A 106 -3.17 -3.88 24.28
C LYS A 106 -3.61 -2.75 25.21
N VAL A 107 -2.68 -1.87 25.54
CA VAL A 107 -2.91 -0.68 26.36
C VAL A 107 -2.92 0.57 25.48
N GLU A 108 -3.90 1.43 25.66
CA GLU A 108 -3.98 2.75 25.04
C GLU A 108 -4.30 3.80 26.11
N MET A 109 -3.69 4.98 25.99
CA MET A 109 -3.95 6.12 26.88
C MET A 109 -4.58 7.25 26.08
N TYR A 110 -5.61 7.87 26.64
CA TYR A 110 -6.26 9.04 26.06
C TYR A 110 -5.38 10.27 26.28
N GLN A 111 -4.90 10.84 25.18
CA GLN A 111 -3.86 11.87 25.22
C GLN A 111 -4.14 12.95 24.16
N TRP A 112 -3.62 14.15 24.39
CA TRP A 112 -3.45 15.14 23.34
C TRP A 112 -2.48 14.65 22.28
N LYS A 113 -2.80 14.99 21.04
CA LYS A 113 -2.00 14.74 19.84
C LYS A 113 -1.94 16.01 19.01
N GLU A 114 -0.72 16.46 18.75
CA GLU A 114 -0.45 17.58 17.85
C GLU A 114 -0.42 17.10 16.39
N ASN A 115 -1.24 17.73 15.56
CA ASN A 115 -1.24 17.55 14.12
C ASN A 115 -0.65 18.78 13.44
N LYS A 116 0.17 18.58 12.41
CA LYS A 116 0.89 19.66 11.71
C LYS A 116 0.46 19.73 10.26
N LYS A 117 0.04 20.92 9.81
CA LYS A 117 -0.25 21.21 8.41
C LYS A 117 0.59 22.38 7.93
N ARG A 118 1.34 22.19 6.86
CA ARG A 118 2.27 23.20 6.32
C ARG A 118 1.77 23.71 4.98
N LYS A 119 1.68 25.04 4.84
CA LYS A 119 1.47 25.73 3.56
C LYS A 119 2.65 26.63 3.26
N THR A 120 3.21 26.51 2.06
CA THR A 120 4.34 27.30 1.61
C THR A 120 3.90 28.23 0.49
N LYS A 121 4.31 29.51 0.54
CA LYS A 121 4.19 30.46 -0.57
C LYS A 121 5.54 31.12 -0.84
N LYS A 122 6.00 31.09 -2.09
CA LYS A 122 7.18 31.85 -2.54
C LYS A 122 6.82 33.34 -2.63
N LYS A 123 7.72 34.23 -2.22
CA LYS A 123 7.58 35.69 -2.33
C LYS A 123 8.38 36.21 -3.53
N LEU A 124 8.04 37.41 -4.01
CA LEU A 124 8.88 38.17 -4.94
C LEU A 124 10.25 38.43 -4.28
N GLY A 125 11.35 38.27 -5.03
CA GLY A 125 12.71 38.33 -4.48
C GLY A 125 13.22 37.02 -3.88
N GLY A 126 12.58 35.87 -4.19
CA GLY A 126 13.11 34.53 -3.87
C GLY A 126 13.00 34.08 -2.42
N GLY A 127 12.44 34.89 -1.52
CA GLY A 127 12.10 34.47 -0.17
C GLY A 127 10.94 33.46 -0.12
N LYS A 128 10.82 32.72 0.98
CA LYS A 128 9.72 31.75 1.20
C LYS A 128 9.00 32.07 2.51
N LYS A 129 7.67 32.11 2.47
CA LYS A 129 6.81 32.16 3.66
C LYS A 129 6.21 30.77 3.87
N THR A 130 6.50 30.17 5.01
CA THR A 130 5.89 28.91 5.43
C THR A 130 4.95 29.20 6.59
N VAL A 131 3.69 28.83 6.41
CA VAL A 131 2.66 28.89 7.45
C VAL A 131 2.46 27.46 7.93
N THR A 132 2.84 27.18 9.17
CA THR A 132 2.60 25.89 9.81
C THR A 132 1.44 26.06 10.79
N THR A 133 0.33 25.40 10.50
CA THR A 133 -0.83 25.32 11.39
C THR A 133 -0.71 24.05 12.21
N TYR A 134 -0.69 24.23 13.52
CA TYR A 134 -0.73 23.19 14.53
C TYR A 134 -2.16 23.09 15.05
N SER A 135 -2.73 21.89 15.05
CA SER A 135 -4.02 21.62 15.67
C SER A 135 -3.88 20.51 16.70
N TYR A 136 -4.63 20.63 17.78
CA TYR A 136 -4.55 19.69 18.89
C TYR A 136 -5.85 18.90 18.96
N SER A 137 -5.73 17.59 19.00
CA SER A 137 -6.85 16.66 19.10
C SER A 137 -6.59 15.68 20.22
N ARG A 138 -7.63 15.25 20.92
CA ARG A 138 -7.54 14.18 21.92
C ARG A 138 -7.82 12.84 21.25
N SER A 139 -6.98 11.84 21.52
CA SER A 139 -7.10 10.52 20.91
C SER A 139 -6.47 9.45 21.78
N TRP A 140 -7.03 8.24 21.70
CA TRP A 140 -6.39 7.04 22.21
C TRP A 140 -5.09 6.75 21.44
N SER A 141 -4.00 6.50 22.16
CA SER A 141 -2.70 6.15 21.59
C SER A 141 -2.07 5.01 22.38
N SER A 142 -1.54 4.02 21.68
CA SER A 142 -0.77 2.91 22.26
C SER A 142 0.67 3.28 22.64
N ASN A 143 1.10 4.49 22.27
CA ASN A 143 2.41 5.04 22.61
C ASN A 143 2.23 6.31 23.44
N LEU A 144 3.16 6.54 24.37
CA LEU A 144 3.26 7.78 25.13
C LEU A 144 3.54 8.96 24.18
N ILE A 145 2.73 10.02 24.26
CA ILE A 145 2.90 11.24 23.47
C ILE A 145 3.48 12.33 24.39
N ASN A 146 4.79 12.56 24.26
CA ASN A 146 5.46 13.61 25.02
C ASN A 146 4.99 15.01 24.57
N SER A 147 4.12 15.61 25.38
CA SER A 147 3.53 16.93 25.14
C SER A 147 4.52 18.09 25.25
N SER A 148 5.69 17.89 25.88
CA SER A 148 6.76 18.90 25.92
C SER A 148 7.33 19.23 24.54
N ASN A 149 7.16 18.32 23.57
CA ASN A 149 7.54 18.52 22.18
C ASN A 149 6.47 19.26 21.35
N PHE A 150 5.32 19.58 21.95
CA PHE A 150 4.28 20.35 21.26
C PHE A 150 4.73 21.79 21.06
N LYS A 151 4.25 22.40 19.98
CA LYS A 151 4.56 23.79 19.67
C LYS A 151 3.97 24.76 20.70
N LYS A 152 2.78 24.42 21.24
CA LYS A 152 2.08 25.17 22.28
C LYS A 152 1.58 24.17 23.34
N PRO A 153 2.44 23.78 24.30
CA PRO A 153 2.09 22.78 25.30
C PRO A 153 1.06 23.28 26.33
N GLY A 154 0.98 24.60 26.56
CA GLY A 154 0.00 25.20 27.47
C GLY A 154 -1.45 24.85 27.08
N GLY A 155 -2.14 24.11 27.94
CA GLY A 155 -3.51 23.62 27.72
C GLY A 155 -3.60 22.24 27.05
N HIS A 156 -2.45 21.65 26.71
CA HIS A 156 -2.34 20.37 26.00
C HIS A 156 -1.37 19.40 26.68
N GLN A 157 -1.31 19.43 28.01
CA GLN A 157 -0.42 18.57 28.78
C GLN A 157 -0.90 17.13 28.74
N ASN A 158 0.03 16.21 28.53
CA ASN A 158 -0.15 14.77 28.69
C ASN A 158 0.64 14.28 29.90
N PRO A 159 0.28 13.13 30.49
CA PRO A 159 1.11 12.49 31.50
C PRO A 159 2.52 12.18 30.98
N ASP A 160 3.51 12.22 31.87
CA ASP A 160 4.91 11.95 31.55
C ASP A 160 5.24 10.45 31.45
N SER A 161 4.30 9.59 31.86
CA SER A 161 4.45 8.14 31.82
C SER A 161 3.11 7.47 31.51
N MET A 162 3.19 6.22 31.09
CA MET A 162 2.04 5.35 30.89
C MET A 162 2.23 4.15 31.84
N PRO A 163 1.39 4.02 32.91
CA PRO A 163 1.59 3.05 33.99
C PRO A 163 1.72 1.61 33.50
N TYR A 164 0.92 1.25 32.50
CA TYR A 164 0.89 -0.08 31.91
C TYR A 164 1.34 -0.05 30.45
N GLN A 165 1.98 -1.15 30.01
CA GLN A 165 2.44 -1.32 28.64
C GLN A 165 1.73 -2.50 27.97
N SER A 166 1.57 -2.40 26.64
CA SER A 166 1.11 -3.54 25.85
C SER A 166 2.12 -4.69 25.94
N LYS A 167 1.64 -5.93 26.03
CA LYS A 167 2.48 -7.12 26.23
C LYS A 167 1.88 -8.33 25.53
N GLU A 168 2.73 -9.24 25.07
CA GLU A 168 2.32 -10.53 24.49
C GLU A 168 2.86 -11.65 25.37
N PHE A 169 1.98 -12.59 25.71
CA PHE A 169 2.26 -13.80 26.46
C PHE A 169 2.02 -14.97 25.49
N ILE A 170 2.99 -15.88 25.40
CA ILE A 170 3.03 -16.94 24.37
C ILE A 170 3.22 -18.27 25.08
N ALA A 171 2.41 -19.27 24.71
CA ALA A 171 2.57 -20.64 25.20
C ALA A 171 3.94 -21.21 24.81
N SER A 172 4.61 -21.88 25.75
CA SER A 172 5.88 -22.58 25.52
C SER A 172 5.70 -23.86 24.71
N GLU A 173 4.61 -24.59 24.97
CA GLU A 173 4.28 -25.86 24.34
C GLU A 173 3.09 -25.66 23.38
N VAL A 174 3.39 -25.50 22.09
CA VAL A 174 2.40 -25.48 21.02
C VAL A 174 2.68 -26.65 20.10
N SER A 175 1.70 -27.53 19.91
CA SER A 175 1.84 -28.74 19.11
C SER A 175 1.02 -28.69 17.83
N LEU A 176 1.44 -29.48 16.84
CA LEU A 176 0.76 -29.74 15.58
C LEU A 176 0.87 -31.24 15.31
N GLY A 177 -0.17 -31.99 15.67
CA GLY A 177 -0.10 -33.45 15.69
C GLY A 177 1.05 -33.92 16.60
N GLY A 178 1.94 -34.75 16.07
CA GLY A 178 3.11 -35.24 16.80
C GLY A 178 4.27 -34.24 16.94
N PHE A 179 4.17 -33.04 16.34
CA PHE A 179 5.25 -32.07 16.36
C PHE A 179 5.04 -30.98 17.40
N LYS A 180 6.12 -30.56 18.06
CA LYS A 180 6.22 -29.31 18.82
C LYS A 180 6.71 -28.18 17.92
N LEU A 181 5.98 -27.07 17.87
CA LEU A 181 6.32 -25.90 17.07
C LEU A 181 7.43 -25.09 17.72
N SER A 182 8.42 -24.66 16.92
CA SER A 182 9.46 -23.75 17.41
C SER A 182 8.90 -22.35 17.67
N ARG A 183 9.50 -21.58 18.59
CA ARG A 183 9.11 -20.18 18.87
C ARG A 183 9.02 -19.31 17.61
N SER A 184 9.90 -19.57 16.63
CA SER A 184 9.91 -18.86 15.33
C SER A 184 8.65 -19.11 14.49
N LEU A 185 8.05 -20.29 14.60
CA LEU A 185 6.80 -20.67 13.93
C LEU A 185 5.60 -20.15 14.70
N VAL A 186 5.57 -20.32 16.02
CA VAL A 186 4.52 -19.77 16.89
C VAL A 186 4.40 -18.25 16.73
N GLY A 187 5.53 -17.55 16.59
CA GLY A 187 5.56 -16.11 16.30
C GLY A 187 4.85 -15.68 15.01
N LYS A 188 4.64 -16.59 14.04
CA LYS A 188 3.94 -16.33 12.78
C LYS A 188 2.43 -16.58 12.87
N ILE A 189 1.95 -17.21 13.94
CA ILE A 189 0.52 -17.45 14.17
C ILE A 189 -0.08 -16.20 14.83
N ASN A 190 -0.67 -15.33 14.00
CA ASN A 190 -1.11 -13.99 14.43
C ASN A 190 -2.60 -13.72 14.13
N LYS A 191 -3.40 -14.75 13.85
CA LYS A 191 -4.85 -14.61 13.74
C LYS A 191 -5.44 -14.48 15.14
N SER A 192 -5.72 -13.24 15.55
CA SER A 192 -6.27 -12.95 16.87
C SER A 192 -7.73 -12.51 16.83
N SER A 193 -8.43 -12.73 17.94
CA SER A 193 -9.79 -12.25 18.21
C SER A 193 -9.84 -11.57 19.57
N ILE A 194 -10.81 -10.67 19.76
CA ILE A 194 -11.02 -9.99 21.04
C ILE A 194 -11.37 -11.03 22.13
N LEU A 195 -10.78 -10.89 23.31
CA LEU A 195 -11.14 -11.61 24.52
C LEU A 195 -11.89 -10.65 25.45
N PRO A 196 -13.20 -10.84 25.68
CA PRO A 196 -13.92 -10.13 26.74
C PRO A 196 -13.37 -10.56 28.10
N VAL A 197 -12.98 -9.60 28.93
CA VAL A 197 -12.28 -9.88 30.20
C VAL A 197 -13.10 -9.60 31.46
N ALA A 198 -14.36 -9.19 31.32
CA ALA A 198 -15.23 -8.89 32.47
C ALA A 198 -15.35 -10.07 33.44
N ASP A 199 -15.39 -11.30 32.92
CA ASP A 199 -15.49 -12.52 33.73
C ASP A 199 -14.12 -13.20 33.97
N LEU A 200 -13.01 -12.59 33.53
CA LEU A 200 -11.68 -13.22 33.53
C LEU A 200 -10.61 -12.42 34.27
N ALA A 201 -10.72 -11.10 34.29
CA ALA A 201 -9.77 -10.26 35.01
C ALA A 201 -10.25 -10.07 36.45
N ASN A 202 -9.30 -9.97 37.38
CA ASN A 202 -9.57 -9.48 38.71
C ASN A 202 -9.02 -8.07 38.84
N ILE A 203 -9.93 -7.11 39.06
CA ILE A 203 -9.58 -5.69 39.19
C ILE A 203 -10.12 -5.09 40.49
N GLU A 204 -10.67 -5.90 41.40
CA GLU A 204 -11.30 -5.41 42.64
C GLU A 204 -10.33 -4.60 43.50
N ASP A 205 -9.05 -5.01 43.52
CA ASP A 205 -7.99 -4.35 44.28
C ASP A 205 -7.22 -3.28 43.47
N ILE A 206 -7.64 -2.99 42.23
CA ILE A 206 -6.96 -2.02 41.35
C ILE A 206 -7.74 -0.69 41.37
N PRO A 207 -7.16 0.38 41.95
CA PRO A 207 -7.84 1.68 42.02
C PRO A 207 -8.19 2.23 40.63
N ASP A 208 -9.35 2.90 40.57
CA ASP A 208 -9.87 3.58 39.37
C ASP A 208 -10.09 2.68 38.15
N ALA A 209 -10.05 1.35 38.33
CA ALA A 209 -10.32 0.36 37.29
C ALA A 209 -11.79 -0.07 37.31
N ASP A 210 -12.43 -0.06 36.13
CA ASP A 210 -13.77 -0.62 35.93
C ASP A 210 -13.85 -1.37 34.60
N PHE A 211 -14.80 -2.29 34.49
CA PHE A 211 -15.08 -2.99 33.24
C PHE A 211 -15.90 -2.12 32.31
N HIS A 212 -15.42 -1.94 31.08
CA HIS A 212 -16.17 -1.21 30.06
C HIS A 212 -16.01 -1.84 28.67
N GLY A 213 -17.14 -2.21 28.07
CA GLY A 213 -17.17 -2.92 26.80
C GLY A 213 -16.50 -4.29 26.92
N ASN A 214 -15.39 -4.50 26.22
CA ASN A 214 -14.65 -5.77 26.20
C ASN A 214 -13.30 -5.68 26.94
N GLY A 215 -13.11 -4.69 27.80
CA GLY A 215 -11.81 -4.39 28.41
C GLY A 215 -11.91 -3.75 29.78
N ILE A 216 -10.75 -3.38 30.30
CA ILE A 216 -10.59 -2.66 31.56
C ILE A 216 -10.37 -1.19 31.23
N TYR A 217 -11.08 -0.32 31.91
CA TYR A 217 -10.97 1.14 31.80
C TYR A 217 -10.39 1.70 33.09
N PHE A 218 -9.48 2.66 32.97
CA PHE A 218 -8.93 3.39 34.11
C PHE A 218 -9.34 4.85 34.00
N GLY A 219 -10.19 5.30 34.92
CA GLY A 219 -10.71 6.67 35.00
C GLY A 219 -12.21 6.75 35.31
N ASP A 220 -12.72 7.96 35.51
CA ASP A 220 -14.07 8.18 36.08
C ASP A 220 -15.24 7.82 35.14
N ASN A 221 -15.12 8.12 33.84
CA ASN A 221 -16.22 7.95 32.90
C ASN A 221 -15.75 7.57 31.48
N PRO A 222 -15.94 6.31 31.05
CA PRO A 222 -15.49 5.85 29.74
C PRO A 222 -16.23 6.49 28.55
N SER A 223 -17.44 7.03 28.77
CA SER A 223 -18.17 7.80 27.75
C SER A 223 -17.65 9.23 27.62
N SER A 224 -16.85 9.71 28.56
CA SER A 224 -16.24 11.05 28.57
C SER A 224 -14.78 11.00 29.03
N PRO A 225 -13.88 10.38 28.25
CA PRO A 225 -12.52 10.11 28.68
C PRO A 225 -11.72 11.38 28.94
N GLN A 226 -10.94 11.37 30.03
CA GLN A 226 -10.03 12.43 30.42
C GLN A 226 -8.59 12.11 30.01
N ILE A 227 -7.75 13.15 29.97
CA ILE A 227 -6.34 12.98 29.61
C ILE A 227 -5.65 12.15 30.68
N GLY A 228 -5.04 11.04 30.26
CA GLY A 228 -4.39 10.08 31.15
C GLY A 228 -5.19 8.81 31.38
N ASP A 229 -6.49 8.82 31.07
CA ASP A 229 -7.33 7.62 31.16
C ASP A 229 -6.75 6.51 30.30
N LEU A 230 -6.80 5.29 30.81
CA LEU A 230 -6.31 4.10 30.12
C LEU A 230 -7.47 3.22 29.70
N ARG A 231 -7.26 2.51 28.60
CA ARG A 231 -8.07 1.34 28.27
C ARG A 231 -7.16 0.19 27.93
N ILE A 232 -7.46 -0.96 28.53
CA ILE A 232 -6.76 -2.21 28.31
C ILE A 232 -7.73 -3.16 27.64
N THR A 233 -7.32 -3.71 26.50
CA THR A 233 -8.09 -4.70 25.76
C THR A 233 -7.24 -5.93 25.53
N TYR A 234 -7.85 -7.10 25.62
CA TYR A 234 -7.18 -8.35 25.38
C TYR A 234 -7.60 -8.95 24.04
N HIS A 235 -6.63 -9.55 23.37
CA HIS A 235 -6.85 -10.39 22.20
C HIS A 235 -6.18 -11.73 22.45
N ILE A 236 -6.75 -12.78 21.86
CA ILE A 236 -6.19 -14.13 21.94
C ILE A 236 -5.90 -14.67 20.55
N VAL A 237 -4.84 -15.46 20.44
CA VAL A 237 -4.61 -16.36 19.31
C VAL A 237 -5.05 -17.75 19.75
N ALA A 238 -6.26 -18.13 19.36
CA ALA A 238 -6.81 -19.44 19.68
C ALA A 238 -6.13 -20.56 18.87
N PRO A 239 -6.23 -21.83 19.31
CA PRO A 239 -5.85 -22.98 18.50
C PRO A 239 -6.44 -22.91 17.09
N THR A 240 -5.60 -22.98 16.06
CA THR A 240 -5.97 -22.69 14.67
C THR A 240 -5.27 -23.62 13.70
N GLU A 241 -5.89 -23.85 12.55
CA GLU A 241 -5.25 -24.56 11.45
C GLU A 241 -4.07 -23.78 10.90
N VAL A 242 -2.99 -24.50 10.59
CA VAL A 242 -1.77 -24.00 9.98
C VAL A 242 -1.20 -25.04 9.01
N SER A 243 -0.44 -24.54 8.03
CA SER A 243 0.42 -25.33 7.16
C SER A 243 1.84 -24.84 7.27
N ILE A 244 2.79 -25.78 7.41
CA ILE A 244 4.19 -25.50 7.67
C ILE A 244 5.03 -26.15 6.57
N VAL A 245 6.04 -25.41 6.10
CA VAL A 245 7.14 -25.96 5.30
C VAL A 245 8.44 -25.65 6.00
N SER A 246 9.07 -26.67 6.58
CA SER A 246 10.27 -26.53 7.41
C SER A 246 11.05 -27.84 7.49
N LYS A 247 12.28 -27.80 8.00
CA LYS A 247 13.07 -29.03 8.19
C LYS A 247 12.58 -29.75 9.45
N GLN A 248 12.25 -31.02 9.34
CA GLN A 248 11.96 -31.84 10.51
C GLN A 248 13.25 -32.13 11.29
N ILE A 249 13.21 -31.96 12.61
CA ILE A 249 14.25 -32.39 13.55
C ILE A 249 13.60 -33.04 14.77
N GLY A 250 13.74 -34.36 14.89
CA GLY A 250 13.00 -35.18 15.84
C GLY A 250 11.51 -34.87 15.76
N GLN A 251 10.94 -34.45 16.89
CA GLN A 251 9.54 -34.06 17.04
C GLN A 251 9.33 -32.54 16.86
N SER A 252 10.22 -31.83 16.17
CA SER A 252 10.11 -30.38 15.99
C SER A 252 10.56 -29.93 14.60
N PHE A 253 10.65 -28.61 14.43
CA PHE A 253 10.99 -27.96 13.17
C PHE A 253 12.09 -26.92 13.35
N GLU A 254 13.00 -26.91 12.39
CA GLU A 254 13.98 -25.84 12.25
C GLU A 254 14.07 -25.33 10.81
N ALA A 255 14.69 -24.16 10.63
CA ALA A 255 14.86 -23.61 9.31
C ALA A 255 15.75 -24.52 8.44
N TYR A 256 15.21 -24.98 7.31
CA TYR A 256 16.00 -25.67 6.30
C TYR A 256 16.98 -24.68 5.67
N ARG A 257 18.26 -25.06 5.55
CA ARG A 257 19.28 -24.24 4.90
C ARG A 257 19.53 -24.82 3.50
N ALA A 258 19.14 -24.06 2.49
CA ALA A 258 19.32 -24.42 1.10
C ALA A 258 20.79 -24.26 0.66
N GLU A 259 21.23 -25.04 -0.32
CA GLU A 259 22.54 -24.93 -0.96
C GLU A 259 22.70 -23.58 -1.66
N ALA A 260 21.61 -23.05 -2.22
CA ALA A 260 21.54 -21.68 -2.72
C ALA A 260 21.85 -20.61 -1.62
N GLY A 261 21.90 -21.01 -0.34
CA GLY A 261 22.37 -20.23 0.80
C GLY A 261 21.29 -19.43 1.54
N GLY A 262 20.02 -19.58 1.16
CA GLY A 262 18.87 -19.03 1.90
C GLY A 262 18.25 -20.07 2.84
N THR A 263 17.24 -19.68 3.61
CA THR A 263 16.53 -20.62 4.49
C THR A 263 15.04 -20.74 4.17
N ILE A 264 14.46 -21.90 4.49
CA ILE A 264 13.02 -22.17 4.37
C ILE A 264 12.50 -22.53 5.76
N ASN A 265 11.59 -21.69 6.24
CA ASN A 265 10.85 -21.86 7.49
C ASN A 265 9.54 -21.09 7.29
N MET A 266 8.54 -21.71 6.69
CA MET A 266 7.31 -21.06 6.25
C MET A 266 6.12 -21.57 7.07
N LEU A 267 5.21 -20.66 7.40
CA LEU A 267 3.94 -20.97 8.04
C LEU A 267 2.85 -20.14 7.35
N ASN A 268 1.78 -20.81 6.98
CA ASN A 268 0.55 -20.21 6.49
C ASN A 268 -0.60 -20.57 7.44
N LEU A 269 -1.55 -19.65 7.61
CA LEU A 269 -2.79 -19.92 8.34
C LEU A 269 -3.74 -20.72 7.46
N GLY A 270 -4.47 -21.67 8.05
CA GLY A 270 -5.35 -22.61 7.36
C GLY A 270 -4.61 -23.80 6.75
N ILE A 271 -5.38 -24.74 6.19
CA ILE A 271 -4.85 -25.89 5.45
C ILE A 271 -4.53 -25.45 4.01
N VAL A 272 -3.24 -25.27 3.73
CA VAL A 272 -2.70 -24.80 2.45
C VAL A 272 -1.73 -25.84 1.90
N GLY A 273 -1.98 -26.29 0.67
CA GLY A 273 -1.09 -27.20 -0.04
C GLY A 273 0.29 -26.58 -0.33
N PRO A 274 1.34 -27.41 -0.49
CA PRO A 274 2.72 -26.97 -0.64
C PRO A 274 2.91 -26.06 -1.87
N GLU A 275 2.32 -26.39 -3.01
CA GLU A 275 2.40 -25.59 -4.24
C GLU A 275 1.95 -24.14 -4.01
N ASN A 276 0.82 -23.96 -3.32
CA ASN A 276 0.29 -22.64 -2.99
C ASN A 276 1.20 -21.88 -2.01
N MET A 277 1.80 -22.57 -1.03
CA MET A 277 2.76 -21.94 -0.10
C MET A 277 4.00 -21.43 -0.83
N PHE A 278 4.59 -22.23 -1.72
CA PHE A 278 5.74 -21.82 -2.54
C PHE A 278 5.36 -20.72 -3.53
N GLN A 279 4.19 -20.81 -4.18
CA GLN A 279 3.70 -19.76 -5.09
C GLN A 279 3.54 -18.42 -4.37
N GLN A 280 2.94 -18.41 -3.17
CA GLN A 280 2.83 -17.20 -2.35
C GLN A 280 4.21 -16.67 -1.94
N ALA A 281 5.15 -17.54 -1.59
CA ALA A 281 6.52 -17.15 -1.28
C ALA A 281 7.25 -16.51 -2.49
N HIS A 282 7.03 -17.03 -3.70
CA HIS A 282 7.54 -16.43 -4.94
C HIS A 282 6.90 -15.06 -5.21
N GLN A 283 5.58 -14.94 -5.09
CA GLN A 283 4.87 -13.67 -5.27
C GLN A 283 5.35 -12.61 -4.27
N SER A 284 5.53 -13.00 -3.00
CA SER A 284 6.09 -12.14 -1.95
C SER A 284 7.51 -11.69 -2.30
N ASN A 285 8.37 -12.59 -2.78
CA ASN A 285 9.72 -12.23 -3.21
C ASN A 285 9.70 -11.23 -4.39
N VAL A 286 8.80 -11.43 -5.37
CA VAL A 286 8.62 -10.48 -6.49
C VAL A 286 8.14 -9.12 -5.98
N MET A 287 7.13 -9.09 -5.12
CA MET A 287 6.59 -7.85 -4.53
C MET A 287 7.68 -7.07 -3.79
N TRP A 288 8.42 -7.73 -2.89
CA TRP A 288 9.54 -7.09 -2.17
C TRP A 288 10.61 -6.59 -3.13
N THR A 289 10.94 -7.34 -4.18
CA THR A 289 11.88 -6.90 -5.21
C THR A 289 11.45 -5.58 -5.84
N TRP A 290 10.16 -5.42 -6.16
CA TRP A 290 9.62 -4.16 -6.68
C TRP A 290 9.63 -3.04 -5.64
N ILE A 291 9.28 -3.32 -4.39
CA ILE A 291 9.31 -2.33 -3.30
C ILE A 291 10.72 -1.75 -3.15
N PHE A 292 11.75 -2.60 -3.08
CA PHE A 292 13.13 -2.14 -2.96
C PHE A 292 13.64 -1.46 -4.23
N ARG A 293 13.21 -1.87 -5.43
CA ARG A 293 13.52 -1.15 -6.68
C ARG A 293 12.95 0.26 -6.67
N ILE A 294 11.67 0.41 -6.33
CA ILE A 294 11.01 1.70 -6.25
C ILE A 294 11.65 2.55 -5.15
N GLY A 295 11.92 1.97 -3.99
CA GLY A 295 12.61 2.64 -2.88
C GLY A 295 14.01 3.13 -3.28
N GLY A 296 14.84 2.26 -3.86
CA GLY A 296 16.18 2.62 -4.34
C GLY A 296 16.15 3.67 -5.45
N PHE A 297 15.20 3.58 -6.38
CA PHE A 297 14.98 4.61 -7.41
C PHE A 297 14.57 5.96 -6.78
N ILE A 298 13.67 5.98 -5.80
CA ILE A 298 13.27 7.21 -5.10
C ILE A 298 14.46 7.81 -4.37
N ILE A 299 15.28 7.01 -3.68
CA ILE A 299 16.50 7.49 -3.00
C ILE A 299 17.45 8.13 -4.03
N MET A 300 17.67 7.48 -5.18
CA MET A 300 18.51 8.01 -6.26
C MET A 300 17.95 9.32 -6.83
N LEU A 301 16.65 9.35 -7.12
CA LEU A 301 15.94 10.52 -7.66
C LEU A 301 16.01 11.71 -6.71
N VAL A 302 15.77 11.48 -5.41
CA VAL A 302 15.89 12.50 -4.37
C VAL A 302 17.34 12.99 -4.27
N GLY A 303 18.32 12.08 -4.34
CA GLY A 303 19.74 12.42 -4.37
C GLY A 303 20.09 13.39 -5.50
N VAL A 304 19.72 13.06 -6.75
CA VAL A 304 19.94 13.93 -7.91
C VAL A 304 19.17 15.25 -7.80
N ALA A 305 17.91 15.20 -7.37
CA ALA A 305 17.10 16.41 -7.20
C ALA A 305 17.70 17.36 -6.15
N MET A 306 18.32 16.84 -5.09
CA MET A 306 19.02 17.64 -4.08
C MET A 306 20.29 18.27 -4.64
N ILE A 307 21.03 17.57 -5.51
CA ILE A 307 22.22 18.11 -6.19
C ILE A 307 21.84 19.26 -7.14
N LEU A 308 20.73 19.13 -7.88
CA LEU A 308 20.25 20.14 -8.83
C LEU A 308 19.45 21.29 -8.17
N ARG A 309 19.08 21.13 -6.90
CA ARG A 309 18.26 22.10 -6.15
C ARG A 309 18.78 23.54 -6.18
N PRO A 310 20.09 23.84 -6.06
CA PRO A 310 20.60 25.21 -6.08
C PRO A 310 20.18 26.01 -7.33
N LEU A 311 20.11 25.36 -8.51
CA LEU A 311 19.68 26.00 -9.76
C LEU A 311 18.25 26.55 -9.64
N SER A 312 17.34 25.77 -9.06
CA SER A 312 15.95 26.19 -8.85
C SER A 312 15.82 27.32 -7.82
N VAL A 313 16.67 27.33 -6.79
CA VAL A 313 16.64 28.36 -5.74
C VAL A 313 17.22 29.68 -6.24
N LEU A 314 18.26 29.64 -7.08
CA LEU A 314 18.79 30.83 -7.74
C LEU A 314 17.74 31.48 -8.65
N ALA A 315 16.98 30.68 -9.40
CA ALA A 315 15.90 31.17 -10.28
C ALA A 315 14.67 31.72 -9.54
N ASP A 316 14.51 31.43 -8.24
CA ASP A 316 13.33 31.84 -7.46
C ASP A 316 13.24 33.36 -7.20
N VAL A 317 14.28 34.15 -7.50
CA VAL A 317 14.23 35.63 -7.43
C VAL A 317 13.00 36.15 -8.18
N ILE A 318 12.68 35.52 -9.31
CA ILE A 318 11.49 35.78 -10.11
C ILE A 318 10.58 34.52 -10.05
N PRO A 319 9.38 34.60 -9.44
CA PRO A 319 8.56 33.42 -9.13
C PRO A 319 8.20 32.52 -10.33
N PHE A 320 7.98 33.09 -11.51
CA PHE A 320 7.64 32.29 -12.71
C PHE A 320 8.86 31.52 -13.23
N LEU A 321 10.05 32.15 -13.26
CA LEU A 321 11.30 31.49 -13.67
C LEU A 321 11.64 30.34 -12.72
N GLY A 322 11.54 30.56 -11.41
CA GLY A 322 11.81 29.52 -10.42
C GLY A 322 10.88 28.31 -10.53
N SER A 323 9.63 28.50 -10.96
CA SER A 323 8.69 27.39 -11.20
C SER A 323 9.04 26.59 -12.46
N ILE A 324 9.46 27.27 -13.52
CA ILE A 324 9.92 26.64 -14.78
C ILE A 324 11.22 25.86 -14.54
N VAL A 325 12.22 26.48 -13.91
CA VAL A 325 13.50 25.83 -13.59
C VAL A 325 13.30 24.69 -12.59
N GLY A 326 12.39 24.83 -11.62
CA GLY A 326 12.01 23.76 -10.72
C GLY A 326 11.42 22.55 -11.45
N ALA A 327 10.49 22.78 -12.38
CA ALA A 327 9.94 21.70 -13.21
C ALA A 327 11.02 21.05 -14.10
N GLY A 328 11.86 21.88 -14.75
CA GLY A 328 12.95 21.42 -15.60
C GLY A 328 13.98 20.57 -14.83
N THR A 329 14.40 21.02 -13.65
CA THR A 329 15.33 20.26 -12.78
C THR A 329 14.70 18.98 -12.25
N GLY A 330 13.39 18.95 -11.97
CA GLY A 330 12.67 17.72 -11.62
C GLY A 330 12.66 16.69 -12.75
N ILE A 331 12.32 17.12 -13.97
CA ILE A 331 12.36 16.27 -15.18
C ILE A 331 13.79 15.79 -15.43
N LEU A 332 14.77 16.69 -15.35
CA LEU A 332 16.19 16.36 -15.52
C LEU A 332 16.67 15.33 -14.49
N SER A 333 16.26 15.48 -13.22
CA SER A 333 16.58 14.51 -12.16
C SER A 333 16.05 13.13 -12.48
N PHE A 334 14.82 13.05 -13.00
CA PHE A 334 14.21 11.79 -13.44
C PHE A 334 14.96 11.18 -14.62
N LEU A 335 15.29 12.00 -15.64
CA LEU A 335 16.03 11.57 -16.82
C LEU A 335 17.45 11.08 -16.50
N ILE A 336 18.07 11.57 -15.42
CA ILE A 336 19.35 11.09 -14.93
C ILE A 336 19.18 9.82 -14.09
N ALA A 337 18.24 9.81 -13.13
CA ALA A 337 18.07 8.69 -12.20
C ALA A 337 17.63 7.39 -12.90
N VAL A 338 16.78 7.48 -13.93
CA VAL A 338 16.27 6.30 -14.65
C VAL A 338 17.42 5.48 -15.27
N PRO A 339 18.27 6.01 -16.16
CA PRO A 339 19.39 5.26 -16.73
C PRO A 339 20.30 4.62 -15.68
N PHE A 340 20.65 5.33 -14.61
CA PHE A 340 21.50 4.78 -13.55
C PHE A 340 20.82 3.64 -12.78
N ALA A 341 19.52 3.75 -12.47
CA ALA A 341 18.79 2.68 -11.82
C ALA A 341 18.69 1.43 -12.71
N PHE A 342 18.37 1.60 -14.00
CA PHE A 342 18.33 0.50 -14.97
C PHE A 342 19.70 -0.16 -15.16
N LEU A 343 20.75 0.65 -15.31
CA LEU A 343 22.13 0.16 -15.43
C LEU A 343 22.53 -0.65 -14.19
N THR A 344 22.20 -0.17 -13.00
CA THR A 344 22.51 -0.87 -11.74
C THR A 344 21.84 -2.24 -11.69
N VAL A 345 20.56 -2.32 -12.04
CA VAL A 345 19.81 -3.58 -12.08
C VAL A 345 20.38 -4.52 -13.16
N ALA A 346 20.71 -4.00 -14.34
CA ALA A 346 21.30 -4.79 -15.43
C ALA A 346 22.68 -5.36 -15.05
N VAL A 347 23.54 -4.55 -14.43
CA VAL A 347 24.85 -4.99 -13.92
C VAL A 347 24.68 -6.03 -12.82
N ALA A 348 23.71 -5.86 -11.91
CA ALA A 348 23.42 -6.89 -10.92
C ALA A 348 22.98 -8.21 -11.57
N TRP A 349 22.21 -8.16 -12.66
CA TRP A 349 21.83 -9.34 -13.41
C TRP A 349 23.01 -10.02 -14.11
N LEU A 350 24.04 -9.29 -14.54
CA LEU A 350 25.28 -9.94 -15.02
C LEU A 350 25.91 -10.84 -13.94
N ARG A 351 25.85 -10.42 -12.67
CA ARG A 351 26.43 -11.19 -11.56
C ARG A 351 25.60 -12.41 -11.16
N TYR A 352 24.27 -12.27 -11.16
CA TYR A 352 23.35 -13.28 -10.60
C TYR A 352 22.58 -14.09 -11.65
N ARG A 353 22.47 -13.59 -12.90
CA ARG A 353 21.78 -14.21 -14.05
C ARG A 353 22.46 -13.79 -15.38
N PRO A 354 23.70 -14.22 -15.65
CA PRO A 354 24.55 -13.65 -16.71
C PRO A 354 23.93 -13.71 -18.10
N VAL A 355 23.24 -14.79 -18.45
CA VAL A 355 22.59 -14.94 -19.77
C VAL A 355 21.54 -13.84 -20.01
N ILE A 356 20.62 -13.65 -19.06
CA ILE A 356 19.57 -12.62 -19.17
C ILE A 356 20.19 -11.21 -19.13
N GLY A 357 21.19 -10.99 -18.27
CA GLY A 357 21.89 -9.72 -18.17
C GLY A 357 22.59 -9.32 -19.48
N ILE A 358 23.34 -10.24 -20.10
CA ILE A 358 24.04 -10.01 -21.36
C ILE A 358 23.04 -9.73 -22.49
N SER A 359 21.97 -10.52 -22.61
CA SER A 359 20.93 -10.31 -23.64
C SER A 359 20.28 -8.93 -23.51
N LEU A 360 19.98 -8.46 -22.31
CA LEU A 360 19.42 -7.13 -22.09
C LEU A 360 20.40 -5.99 -22.41
N LEU A 361 21.68 -6.15 -22.08
CA LEU A 361 22.69 -5.15 -22.43
C LEU A 361 22.91 -5.04 -23.94
N ILE A 362 22.90 -6.16 -24.66
CA ILE A 362 22.97 -6.18 -26.13
C ILE A 362 21.75 -5.45 -26.71
N LEU A 363 20.53 -5.75 -26.23
CA LEU A 363 19.31 -5.06 -26.67
C LEU A 363 19.36 -3.55 -26.38
N ALA A 364 19.85 -3.16 -25.20
CA ALA A 364 20.02 -1.75 -24.84
C ALA A 364 21.04 -1.04 -25.73
N ALA A 365 22.17 -1.69 -26.04
CA ALA A 365 23.19 -1.15 -26.94
C ALA A 365 22.67 -1.00 -28.38
N ILE A 366 21.90 -1.97 -28.88
CA ILE A 366 21.24 -1.88 -30.19
C ILE A 366 20.25 -0.70 -30.21
N ALA A 367 19.40 -0.57 -29.19
CA ALA A 367 18.46 0.55 -29.09
C ALA A 367 19.16 1.91 -29.03
N ALA A 368 20.22 2.03 -28.24
CA ALA A 368 21.04 3.25 -28.15
C ALA A 368 21.71 3.58 -29.50
N GLY A 369 22.24 2.58 -30.20
CA GLY A 369 22.82 2.74 -31.54
C GLY A 369 21.79 3.22 -32.57
N LEU A 370 20.57 2.67 -32.53
CA LEU A 370 19.45 3.10 -33.39
C LEU A 370 19.04 4.56 -33.10
N ILE A 371 18.91 4.94 -31.82
CA ILE A 371 18.61 6.32 -31.43
C ILE A 371 19.71 7.27 -31.89
N PHE A 372 20.98 6.89 -31.74
CA PHE A 372 22.12 7.69 -32.18
C PHE A 372 22.09 7.92 -33.71
N ILE A 373 21.86 6.87 -34.50
CA ILE A 373 21.74 6.97 -35.96
C ILE A 373 20.56 7.88 -36.37
N LEU A 374 19.40 7.72 -35.74
CA LEU A 374 18.22 8.54 -36.00
C LEU A 374 18.44 10.01 -35.60
N SER A 375 19.14 10.27 -34.49
CA SER A 375 19.45 11.63 -34.02
C SER A 375 20.44 12.37 -34.94
N LYS A 376 21.33 11.64 -35.62
CA LYS A 376 22.24 12.21 -36.65
C LYS A 376 21.53 12.56 -37.94
N ARG A 377 20.45 11.85 -38.31
CA ARG A 377 19.66 12.11 -39.51
C ARG A 377 18.78 13.37 -39.42
N GLY A 378 18.46 13.85 -38.21
CA GLY A 378 17.64 15.06 -38.00
C GLY A 378 18.39 16.41 -38.03
N LYS A 379 19.72 16.42 -38.24
CA LYS A 379 20.53 17.66 -38.25
C LYS A 379 20.89 18.20 -39.65
N SER A 380 20.33 17.62 -40.72
CA SER A 380 20.61 18.03 -42.10
C SER A 380 19.34 18.48 -42.82
N THR A 381 18.78 19.62 -42.42
CA THR A 381 17.88 20.42 -43.28
C THR A 381 18.02 21.89 -42.87
N SER A 382 19.09 22.54 -43.35
CA SER A 382 19.06 23.98 -43.57
C SER A 382 18.20 24.23 -44.82
N VAL A 383 17.01 24.80 -44.65
CA VAL A 383 16.19 25.25 -45.78
C VAL A 383 16.24 26.77 -45.83
N SER A 384 16.85 27.26 -46.90
CA SER A 384 16.85 28.63 -47.39
C SER A 384 15.44 29.16 -47.66
N SER A 385 15.21 30.45 -47.36
CA SER A 385 14.02 31.21 -47.75
C SER A 385 13.73 31.16 -49.24
N PRO A 386 12.45 31.34 -49.61
CA PRO A 386 12.11 32.26 -50.68
C PRO A 386 11.11 33.33 -50.24
N ALA A 387 11.29 34.50 -50.85
CA ALA A 387 10.48 35.68 -50.72
C ALA A 387 9.08 35.52 -51.36
N GLY A 388 8.11 36.30 -50.84
CA GLY A 388 7.10 36.93 -51.69
C GLY A 388 5.64 36.51 -51.49
N VAL A 389 4.81 37.55 -51.32
CA VAL A 389 3.39 37.68 -51.74
C VAL A 389 2.29 37.35 -50.72
N LYS A 390 1.90 38.43 -50.02
CA LYS A 390 0.55 39.01 -49.82
C LYS A 390 -0.68 38.09 -49.60
N SER A 391 -1.25 38.25 -48.40
CA SER A 391 -2.66 38.58 -48.10
C SER A 391 -3.79 37.77 -48.78
N LYS A 392 -4.62 37.09 -47.95
CA LYS A 392 -6.07 37.36 -47.93
C LYS A 392 -6.79 36.84 -46.67
N LYS A 393 -7.54 37.79 -46.11
CA LYS A 393 -8.69 37.77 -45.19
C LYS A 393 -9.50 36.46 -45.05
N THR A 394 -9.78 36.13 -43.78
CA THR A 394 -11.06 35.75 -43.15
C THR A 394 -12.26 35.35 -44.04
N LYS A 395 -12.88 34.19 -43.72
CA LYS A 395 -14.34 34.08 -43.44
C LYS A 395 -14.76 32.68 -42.94
N ASP A 396 -15.43 32.70 -41.79
CA ASP A 396 -16.64 31.98 -41.33
C ASP A 396 -17.05 30.57 -41.81
N TYR A 397 -17.27 29.74 -40.77
CA TYR A 397 -18.42 28.86 -40.47
C TYR A 397 -19.21 28.18 -41.59
N LYS A 398 -19.21 26.83 -41.59
CA LYS A 398 -20.36 25.96 -41.22
C LYS A 398 -20.12 24.50 -41.65
N GLY A 399 -20.32 23.58 -40.70
CA GLY A 399 -21.20 22.42 -40.88
C GLY A 399 -20.64 21.13 -41.49
N LEU A 400 -21.02 20.03 -40.83
CA LEU A 400 -21.26 18.66 -41.34
C LEU A 400 -20.10 17.65 -41.26
N VAL A 401 -20.15 16.87 -40.16
CA VAL A 401 -20.27 15.40 -40.13
C VAL A 401 -19.64 14.62 -41.29
N SER A 402 -18.55 13.89 -41.01
CA SER A 402 -18.50 12.42 -41.15
C SER A 402 -17.14 11.85 -40.71
N GLU A 403 -17.23 10.70 -40.04
CA GLU A 403 -16.30 9.56 -40.03
C GLU A 403 -14.80 9.70 -39.72
N ASN A 404 -14.51 9.29 -38.48
CA ASN A 404 -13.70 8.12 -38.09
C ASN A 404 -12.27 7.90 -38.66
N MET A 405 -11.39 7.63 -37.67
CA MET A 405 -10.23 6.71 -37.72
C MET A 405 -9.04 7.21 -38.57
N ASP A 406 -7.81 7.35 -38.10
CA ASP A 406 -7.08 6.56 -37.11
C ASP A 406 -5.77 7.28 -36.69
N ARG A 407 -5.19 6.76 -35.59
CA ARG A 407 -3.78 6.85 -35.09
C ARG A 407 -3.45 7.90 -34.03
N ALA A 408 -3.29 7.41 -32.80
CA ALA A 408 -2.03 7.35 -32.04
C ALA A 408 -2.39 7.10 -30.55
N SER A 409 -2.21 5.88 -30.02
CA SER A 409 -0.99 5.46 -29.29
C SER A 409 -0.48 6.51 -28.28
N SER A 410 -0.72 6.28 -26.99
CA SER A 410 0.29 5.67 -26.09
C SER A 410 0.06 6.01 -24.61
N ALA A 411 0.33 4.98 -23.80
CA ALA A 411 0.77 5.00 -22.41
C ALA A 411 -0.13 5.67 -21.36
N HIS A 412 -0.73 4.84 -20.48
CA HIS A 412 -0.80 5.13 -19.04
C HIS A 412 -0.84 3.81 -18.23
N PRO A 413 -0.35 3.82 -16.97
CA PRO A 413 0.11 2.64 -16.23
C PRO A 413 -1.05 1.85 -15.61
N THR A 414 -0.82 0.57 -15.37
CA THR A 414 -1.75 -0.35 -14.68
C THR A 414 -1.73 -0.13 -13.15
N PRO A 415 -2.92 -0.06 -12.51
CA PRO A 415 -3.06 -0.48 -11.13
C PRO A 415 -4.36 -1.29 -10.89
N PRO A 416 -4.58 -1.73 -9.64
CA PRO A 416 -4.60 -3.12 -9.20
C PRO A 416 -5.87 -3.91 -9.57
N LYS A 417 -5.81 -5.24 -9.36
CA LYS A 417 -6.95 -6.17 -9.49
C LYS A 417 -8.17 -5.66 -8.72
N SER A 418 -9.34 -5.85 -9.33
CA SER A 418 -10.64 -5.51 -8.77
C SER A 418 -10.91 -6.26 -7.48
N ASP A 419 -11.04 -5.56 -6.36
CA ASP A 419 -11.86 -6.02 -5.23
C ASP A 419 -13.32 -5.98 -5.71
N GLY A 420 -13.72 -7.05 -6.40
CA GLY A 420 -15.10 -7.28 -6.77
C GLY A 420 -15.93 -7.40 -5.51
N ILE A 421 -16.88 -6.48 -5.32
CA ILE A 421 -17.98 -6.71 -4.38
C ILE A 421 -18.67 -7.98 -4.87
N ASP A 422 -18.77 -9.00 -4.02
CA ASP A 422 -19.55 -10.19 -4.31
C ASP A 422 -20.97 -9.73 -4.64
N PRO A 423 -21.54 -10.09 -5.80
CA PRO A 423 -22.83 -9.57 -6.18
C PRO A 423 -23.98 -10.05 -5.27
N ALA A 424 -23.73 -10.90 -4.26
CA ALA A 424 -24.64 -11.14 -3.12
C ALA A 424 -24.73 -9.95 -2.13
N ASP A 425 -23.68 -9.12 -2.02
CA ASP A 425 -23.65 -7.98 -1.09
C ASP A 425 -24.42 -6.76 -1.59
N ILE A 426 -24.77 -6.72 -2.88
CA ILE A 426 -25.56 -5.66 -3.50
C ILE A 426 -26.99 -5.66 -2.91
N GLU A 427 -27.51 -6.82 -2.52
CA GLU A 427 -28.88 -6.96 -2.00
C GLU A 427 -29.04 -6.40 -0.58
N LYS A 428 -27.95 -6.28 0.18
CA LYS A 428 -27.93 -5.84 1.58
C LYS A 428 -27.77 -4.33 1.78
N VAL A 429 -27.55 -3.56 0.71
CA VAL A 429 -27.38 -2.09 0.82
C VAL A 429 -28.76 -1.42 0.86
N PRO A 430 -29.19 -0.87 2.02
CA PRO A 430 -30.56 -0.36 2.22
C PRO A 430 -30.89 0.80 1.29
N GLN A 431 -32.13 0.82 0.78
CA GLN A 431 -32.60 1.80 -0.22
C GLN A 431 -32.74 3.23 0.34
N THR A 432 -32.65 3.44 1.65
CA THR A 432 -33.03 4.69 2.33
C THR A 432 -32.05 5.14 3.41
N ALA A 433 -30.75 4.91 3.22
CA ALA A 433 -29.75 5.52 4.10
C ALA A 433 -29.71 7.06 3.88
N LYS A 434 -30.52 7.81 4.65
CA LYS A 434 -30.41 9.26 4.81
C LYS A 434 -29.09 9.59 5.55
N VAL A 435 -27.96 9.46 4.86
CA VAL A 435 -26.66 9.91 5.35
C VAL A 435 -26.46 11.35 4.86
N LYS A 436 -26.18 12.27 5.79
CA LYS A 436 -25.84 13.67 5.50
C LYS A 436 -24.74 13.72 4.43
N PRO A 437 -24.85 14.56 3.39
CA PRO A 437 -23.99 14.50 2.22
C PRO A 437 -22.58 15.00 2.56
N HIS A 438 -21.63 14.08 2.77
CA HIS A 438 -20.22 14.39 2.53
C HIS A 438 -19.92 14.06 1.05
N ARG A 439 -19.55 15.10 0.31
CA ARG A 439 -19.55 15.24 -1.15
C ARG A 439 -18.69 14.20 -1.88
N ILE A 440 -19.23 13.01 -2.15
CA ILE A 440 -18.86 12.25 -3.36
C ILE A 440 -19.98 12.52 -4.38
N ASN A 441 -19.72 13.38 -5.36
CA ASN A 441 -20.71 13.69 -6.38
C ASN A 441 -20.88 12.47 -7.30
N ALA A 442 -21.97 11.73 -7.14
CA ALA A 442 -22.28 10.55 -7.94
C ALA A 442 -22.26 10.84 -9.45
N GLU A 443 -22.62 12.07 -9.86
CA GLU A 443 -22.57 12.49 -11.26
C GLU A 443 -21.13 12.61 -11.78
N ASP A 444 -20.19 13.09 -10.96
CA ASP A 444 -18.78 13.21 -11.34
C ASP A 444 -18.15 11.81 -11.52
N LEU A 445 -18.47 10.87 -10.63
CA LEU A 445 -18.03 9.49 -10.75
C LEU A 445 -18.67 8.78 -11.97
N ILE A 446 -19.95 9.02 -12.25
CA ILE A 446 -20.59 8.50 -13.47
C ILE A 446 -19.90 9.06 -14.72
N LYS A 447 -19.64 10.37 -14.78
CA LYS A 447 -18.95 11.01 -15.92
C LYS A 447 -17.54 10.47 -16.09
N LYS A 448 -16.79 10.28 -15.00
CA LYS A 448 -15.46 9.64 -15.03
C LYS A 448 -15.54 8.20 -15.55
N GLY A 449 -16.47 7.39 -15.04
CA GLY A 449 -16.68 6.02 -15.51
C GLY A 449 -17.03 5.94 -17.00
N GLN A 450 -17.87 6.85 -17.48
CA GLN A 450 -18.22 6.95 -18.91
C GLN A 450 -17.02 7.36 -19.78
N ASN A 451 -16.18 8.28 -19.30
CA ASN A 451 -14.93 8.64 -19.98
C ASN A 451 -13.98 7.45 -20.07
N TYR A 452 -13.78 6.71 -18.98
CA TYR A 452 -12.97 5.48 -19.00
C TYR A 452 -13.54 4.45 -19.98
N PHE A 453 -14.86 4.23 -19.95
CA PHE A 453 -15.53 3.32 -20.89
C PHE A 453 -15.31 3.70 -22.36
N ARG A 454 -15.46 5.00 -22.70
CA ARG A 454 -15.23 5.51 -24.06
C ARG A 454 -13.79 5.34 -24.53
N THR A 455 -12.83 5.37 -23.60
CA THR A 455 -11.41 5.13 -23.88
C THR A 455 -11.00 3.64 -23.83
N GLY A 456 -11.96 2.72 -23.72
CA GLY A 456 -11.69 1.27 -23.65
C GLY A 456 -11.16 0.77 -22.31
N GLN A 457 -11.03 1.64 -21.30
CA GLN A 457 -10.53 1.30 -19.98
C GLN A 457 -11.65 0.73 -19.09
N TYR A 458 -12.12 -0.48 -19.44
CA TYR A 458 -13.31 -1.06 -18.83
C TYR A 458 -13.16 -1.36 -17.33
N ASP A 459 -11.98 -1.75 -16.84
CA ASP A 459 -11.77 -2.03 -15.41
C ASP A 459 -11.92 -0.76 -14.56
N GLN A 460 -11.38 0.36 -15.05
CA GLN A 460 -11.52 1.66 -14.41
C GLN A 460 -12.98 2.13 -14.44
N ALA A 461 -13.69 1.92 -15.56
CA ALA A 461 -15.10 2.21 -15.65
C ALA A 461 -15.93 1.42 -14.61
N VAL A 462 -15.69 0.11 -14.48
CA VAL A 462 -16.35 -0.76 -13.49
C VAL A 462 -16.08 -0.29 -12.06
N MET A 463 -14.85 0.14 -11.77
CA MET A 463 -14.48 0.67 -10.45
C MET A 463 -15.25 1.95 -10.11
N GLN A 464 -15.32 2.92 -11.02
CA GLN A 464 -16.04 4.18 -10.80
C GLN A 464 -17.53 3.94 -10.58
N PHE A 465 -18.17 3.09 -11.41
CA PHE A 465 -19.58 2.76 -11.21
C PHE A 465 -19.84 1.99 -9.92
N SER A 466 -18.90 1.14 -9.47
CA SER A 466 -19.02 0.44 -8.19
C SER A 466 -18.97 1.39 -7.00
N GLN A 467 -18.19 2.47 -7.06
CA GLN A 467 -18.18 3.51 -6.02
C GLN A 467 -19.53 4.24 -5.94
N VAL A 468 -20.17 4.49 -7.08
CA VAL A 468 -21.51 5.09 -7.15
C VAL A 468 -22.58 4.16 -6.54
N ILE A 469 -22.46 2.85 -6.78
CA ILE A 469 -23.35 1.84 -6.20
C ILE A 469 -23.19 1.78 -4.67
N LYS A 470 -21.94 1.85 -4.15
CA LYS A 470 -21.65 1.86 -2.71
C LYS A 470 -22.16 3.12 -2.01
N SER A 471 -22.11 4.28 -2.66
CA SER A 471 -22.52 5.56 -2.07
C SER A 471 -24.02 5.85 -2.18
N GLY A 472 -24.79 5.00 -2.87
CA GLY A 472 -26.25 5.11 -2.99
C GLY A 472 -26.76 6.16 -3.99
N GLY A 473 -25.89 7.03 -4.52
CA GLY A 473 -26.29 8.04 -5.51
C GLY A 473 -26.55 7.43 -6.89
N ASN A 474 -27.69 7.74 -7.52
CA ASN A 474 -28.06 7.33 -8.90
C ASN A 474 -27.74 5.86 -9.28
N ARG A 475 -28.04 4.95 -8.35
CA ARG A 475 -27.65 3.53 -8.39
C ARG A 475 -28.10 2.78 -9.64
N LYS A 476 -29.29 3.08 -10.17
CA LYS A 476 -29.84 2.42 -11.38
C LYS A 476 -29.02 2.71 -12.65
N VAL A 477 -28.51 3.93 -12.78
CA VAL A 477 -27.65 4.35 -13.90
C VAL A 477 -26.26 3.73 -13.77
N ALA A 478 -25.71 3.69 -12.54
CA ALA A 478 -24.42 3.07 -12.28
C ALA A 478 -24.42 1.56 -12.53
N LEU A 479 -25.46 0.84 -12.09
CA LEU A 479 -25.63 -0.60 -12.38
C LEU A 479 -25.73 -0.86 -13.88
N TYR A 480 -26.52 -0.08 -14.63
CA TYR A 480 -26.60 -0.22 -16.08
C TYR A 480 -25.23 0.00 -16.75
N ASN A 481 -24.55 1.10 -16.44
CA ASN A 481 -23.26 1.41 -17.07
C ASN A 481 -22.16 0.40 -16.68
N ARG A 482 -22.19 -0.14 -15.45
CA ARG A 482 -21.30 -1.23 -15.02
C ARG A 482 -21.60 -2.52 -15.78
N GLY A 483 -22.88 -2.86 -15.97
CA GLY A 483 -23.30 -3.99 -16.79
C GLY A 483 -22.78 -3.89 -18.22
N VAL A 484 -22.85 -2.72 -18.85
CA VAL A 484 -22.28 -2.49 -20.19
C VAL A 484 -20.76 -2.65 -20.21
N ALA A 485 -20.05 -2.12 -19.20
CA ALA A 485 -18.61 -2.27 -19.08
C ALA A 485 -18.17 -3.74 -18.88
N LEU A 486 -18.86 -4.48 -18.01
CA LEU A 486 -18.62 -5.91 -17.78
C LEU A 486 -18.90 -6.76 -19.03
N PHE A 487 -19.94 -6.40 -19.79
CA PHE A 487 -20.25 -7.07 -21.05
C PHE A 487 -19.10 -6.90 -22.06
N LYS A 488 -18.50 -5.70 -22.15
CA LYS A 488 -17.31 -5.45 -22.98
C LYS A 488 -16.05 -6.19 -22.51
N GLN A 489 -15.99 -6.59 -21.25
CA GLN A 489 -14.94 -7.46 -20.70
C GLN A 489 -15.22 -8.96 -20.86
N ASN A 490 -16.26 -9.34 -21.61
CA ASN A 490 -16.72 -10.73 -21.75
C ASN A 490 -17.20 -11.38 -20.43
N LYS A 491 -17.48 -10.58 -19.38
CA LYS A 491 -18.03 -11.03 -18.09
C LYS A 491 -19.57 -11.05 -18.14
N LYS A 492 -20.13 -11.89 -19.01
CA LYS A 492 -21.56 -11.88 -19.38
C LYS A 492 -22.52 -12.15 -18.21
N GLU A 493 -22.16 -13.06 -17.31
CA GLU A 493 -23.00 -13.41 -16.14
C GLU A 493 -23.13 -12.24 -15.17
N ALA A 494 -22.01 -11.59 -14.82
CA ALA A 494 -22.00 -10.42 -13.97
C ALA A 494 -22.73 -9.23 -14.62
N ALA A 495 -22.56 -9.04 -15.93
CA ALA A 495 -23.29 -8.02 -16.68
C ALA A 495 -24.81 -8.25 -16.66
N LEU A 496 -25.25 -9.50 -16.85
CA LEU A 496 -26.67 -9.87 -16.80
C LEU A 496 -27.27 -9.59 -15.42
N LYS A 497 -26.54 -9.90 -14.34
CA LYS A 497 -26.98 -9.59 -12.97
C LYS A 497 -27.15 -8.09 -12.76
N ASP A 498 -26.20 -7.27 -13.22
CA ASP A 498 -26.30 -5.81 -13.15
C ASP A 498 -27.48 -5.25 -13.97
N PHE A 499 -27.74 -5.79 -15.17
CA PHE A 499 -28.91 -5.41 -15.95
C PHE A 499 -30.23 -5.75 -15.26
N LYS A 500 -30.34 -6.93 -14.64
CA LYS A 500 -31.51 -7.33 -13.84
C LYS A 500 -31.78 -6.36 -12.70
N TYR A 501 -30.76 -6.01 -11.91
CA TYR A 501 -30.93 -5.04 -10.83
C TYR A 501 -31.23 -3.62 -11.34
N ALA A 502 -30.58 -3.17 -12.41
CA ALA A 502 -30.88 -1.87 -13.00
C ALA A 502 -32.32 -1.78 -13.51
N ALA A 503 -32.83 -2.84 -14.15
CA ALA A 503 -34.21 -2.93 -14.61
C ALA A 503 -35.21 -2.92 -13.43
N LYS A 504 -34.92 -3.68 -12.36
CA LYS A 504 -35.73 -3.67 -11.12
C LYS A 504 -35.80 -2.29 -10.46
N LEU A 505 -34.78 -1.45 -10.64
CA LEU A 505 -34.75 -0.05 -10.18
C LEU A 505 -35.32 0.95 -11.22
N GLY A 506 -35.96 0.48 -12.29
CA GLY A 506 -36.61 1.33 -13.30
C GLY A 506 -35.65 1.96 -14.32
N HIS A 507 -34.62 1.23 -14.76
CA HIS A 507 -33.76 1.64 -15.87
C HIS A 507 -34.25 1.07 -17.21
N GLU A 508 -34.88 1.90 -18.04
CA GLU A 508 -35.55 1.51 -19.29
C GLU A 508 -34.65 0.73 -20.27
N LYS A 509 -33.41 1.20 -20.48
CA LYS A 509 -32.49 0.50 -21.41
C LYS A 509 -32.07 -0.88 -20.89
N ALA A 510 -32.04 -1.06 -19.56
CA ALA A 510 -31.70 -2.36 -18.98
C ALA A 510 -32.87 -3.34 -19.17
N LYS A 511 -34.10 -2.87 -18.93
CA LYS A 511 -35.34 -3.62 -19.22
C LYS A 511 -35.43 -4.04 -20.69
N ALA A 512 -35.13 -3.12 -21.62
CA ALA A 512 -35.11 -3.42 -23.05
C ALA A 512 -34.05 -4.49 -23.43
N ILE A 513 -32.87 -4.48 -22.80
CA ILE A 513 -31.83 -5.50 -23.02
C ILE A 513 -32.32 -6.86 -22.52
N LEU A 514 -32.91 -6.93 -21.32
CA LEU A 514 -33.42 -8.19 -20.77
C LEU A 514 -34.56 -8.78 -21.59
N ASN A 515 -35.50 -7.96 -22.06
CA ASN A 515 -36.60 -8.41 -22.91
C ASN A 515 -36.12 -8.98 -24.26
N ARG A 516 -34.97 -8.53 -24.77
CA ARG A 516 -34.34 -9.10 -25.98
C ARG A 516 -33.62 -10.41 -25.71
N ILE A 517 -33.08 -10.59 -24.50
CA ILE A 517 -32.36 -11.81 -24.10
C ILE A 517 -33.34 -12.91 -23.69
N ASN A 518 -34.46 -12.55 -23.06
CA ASN A 518 -35.53 -13.48 -22.69
C ASN A 518 -36.87 -12.74 -22.58
N PRO A 519 -37.79 -12.90 -23.55
CA PRO A 519 -39.04 -12.13 -23.63
C PRO A 519 -40.07 -12.42 -22.51
N GLY A 520 -39.81 -13.36 -21.59
CA GLY A 520 -40.73 -13.76 -20.52
C GLY A 520 -40.38 -13.34 -19.08
N ALA A 521 -39.42 -12.44 -18.87
CA ALA A 521 -38.88 -12.13 -17.53
C ALA A 521 -39.09 -10.67 -17.06
N ALA A 522 -40.17 -10.01 -17.50
CA ALA A 522 -40.51 -8.63 -17.13
C ALA A 522 -41.40 -8.56 -15.88
#